data_AF-A0AA43DMU6-F1
#
_entry.id   AF-A0AA43DMU6-F1
#
_cell.length_a   1.000
_cell.length_b   1.000
_cell.length_c   1.000
_cell.angle_alpha   90.00
_cell.angle_beta   90.00
_cell.angle_gamma   90.00
#
_symmetry.space_group_name_H-M   'P 1'
#
loop_
_entity.id
_entity.type
_entity.pdbx_description
1 polymer ?
#
loop_
_entity_poly.entity_id
_entity_poly.type
_entity_poly.pdbx_seq_one_letter_code
_entity_poly.pdbx_strand_id
1 'polypeptide(L)'
;MLALALPLLLAACGGSGDTAAPAEAADVRAALEARLLGRNLSYRWVVCVRTEASFGRSPVFRCNVNFGEPHIVRYCATLEDGHFVTNREEPKMRCGRDAAP
;
A
#
# COMPACT_ATOMS: atom_id res chain seq x y z
N MET A 1 32.27 29.55 -34.40
CA MET A 1 32.92 28.96 -33.21
C MET A 1 32.47 29.73 -31.98
N LEU A 2 31.56 29.17 -31.18
CA LEU A 2 31.29 29.66 -29.82
C LEU A 2 31.28 28.41 -28.93
N ALA A 3 32.31 28.27 -28.10
CA ALA A 3 32.44 27.18 -27.13
C ALA A 3 31.80 27.63 -25.81
N LEU A 4 30.74 26.94 -25.40
CA LEU A 4 30.16 27.06 -24.06
C LEU A 4 30.53 25.81 -23.27
N ALA A 5 31.50 25.95 -22.38
CA ALA A 5 31.83 24.96 -21.39
C ALA A 5 30.76 24.95 -20.29
N LEU A 6 30.01 23.86 -20.17
CA LEU A 6 29.13 23.60 -19.03
C LEU A 6 29.88 22.70 -18.03
N PRO A 7 30.05 23.09 -16.76
CA PRO A 7 30.67 22.23 -15.77
C PRO A 7 29.74 21.09 -15.39
N LEU A 8 30.29 19.87 -15.37
CA LEU A 8 29.66 18.69 -14.77
C LEU A 8 29.45 18.92 -13.27
N LEU A 9 28.20 18.91 -12.82
CA LEU A 9 27.84 18.69 -11.43
C LEU A 9 27.50 17.21 -11.25
N LEU A 10 28.51 16.43 -10.85
CA LEU A 10 28.35 15.09 -10.28
C LEU A 10 27.69 15.21 -8.91
N ALA A 11 26.36 15.13 -8.87
CA ALA A 11 25.65 14.83 -7.64
C ALA A 11 25.57 13.30 -7.48
N ALA A 12 26.65 12.71 -6.95
CA ALA A 12 26.62 11.35 -6.43
C ALA A 12 25.81 11.37 -5.11
N CYS A 13 24.50 11.15 -5.20
CA CYS A 13 23.70 10.80 -4.02
C CYS A 13 23.96 9.33 -3.68
N GLY A 14 25.05 9.11 -2.94
CA GLY A 14 25.15 7.97 -2.05
C GLY A 14 24.31 8.23 -0.79
N GLY A 15 23.72 7.16 -0.26
CA GLY A 15 22.99 7.19 1.00
C GLY A 15 21.48 7.20 0.78
N SER A 16 20.68 6.39 1.47
CA SER A 16 20.94 5.44 2.54
C SER A 16 19.93 4.31 2.31
N GLY A 17 20.23 3.10 2.77
CA GLY A 17 19.20 2.07 2.90
C GLY A 17 18.22 2.50 3.98
N ASP A 18 17.35 3.45 3.66
CA ASP A 18 16.25 3.88 4.50
C ASP A 18 15.36 2.66 4.63
N THR A 19 15.48 2.00 5.77
CA THR A 19 14.51 1.00 6.19
C THR A 19 13.22 1.80 6.40
N ALA A 20 12.42 1.91 5.34
CA ALA A 20 11.15 2.59 5.38
C ALA A 20 10.36 2.05 6.58
N ALA A 21 9.75 2.95 7.35
CA ALA A 21 8.89 2.53 8.44
C ALA A 21 7.84 1.53 7.92
N PRO A 22 7.50 0.49 8.69
CA PRO A 22 6.46 -0.44 8.28
C PRO A 22 5.18 0.34 8.02
N ALA A 23 4.47 -0.01 6.95
CA ALA A 23 3.21 0.63 6.61
C ALA A 23 2.23 0.56 7.79
N GLU A 24 1.45 1.63 7.97
CA GLU A 24 0.39 1.71 8.96
C GLU A 24 -0.99 1.49 8.32
N ALA A 25 -2.01 1.22 9.14
CA ALA A 25 -3.36 0.98 8.64
C ALA A 25 -3.93 2.17 7.85
N ALA A 26 -3.52 3.39 8.20
CA ALA A 26 -3.91 4.61 7.50
C ALA A 26 -3.34 4.67 6.06
N ASP A 27 -2.09 4.25 5.87
CA ASP A 27 -1.43 4.23 4.56
C ASP A 27 -2.12 3.21 3.64
N VAL A 28 -2.41 2.03 4.16
CA VAL A 28 -3.08 0.96 3.42
C VAL A 28 -4.51 1.34 3.07
N ARG A 29 -5.22 2.03 3.98
CA ARG A 29 -6.55 2.59 3.68
C ARG A 29 -6.46 3.59 2.52
N ALA A 30 -5.54 4.55 2.59
CA ALA A 30 -5.38 5.56 1.55
C ALA A 30 -5.06 4.93 0.18
N ALA A 31 -4.19 3.92 0.15
CA ALA A 31 -3.85 3.19 -1.07
C ALA A 31 -5.06 2.42 -1.64
N LEU A 32 -5.88 1.80 -0.79
CA LEU A 32 -7.10 1.13 -1.21
C LEU A 32 -8.11 2.13 -1.77
N GLU A 33 -8.35 3.25 -1.09
CA GLU A 33 -9.24 4.32 -1.55
C GLU A 33 -8.81 4.87 -2.91
N ALA A 34 -7.52 5.16 -3.09
CA ALA A 34 -6.96 5.59 -4.36
C ALA A 34 -7.19 4.57 -5.48
N ARG A 35 -7.01 3.27 -5.22
CA ARG A 35 -7.32 2.21 -6.20
C ARG A 35 -8.81 2.14 -6.53
N LEU A 36 -9.70 2.27 -5.55
CA LEU A 36 -11.15 2.25 -5.79
C LEU A 36 -11.58 3.43 -6.67
N LEU A 37 -11.11 4.64 -6.34
CA LEU A 37 -11.35 5.84 -7.12
C LEU A 37 -10.78 5.74 -8.54
N GLY A 38 -9.55 5.25 -8.69
CA GLY A 38 -8.92 5.03 -9.99
C GLY A 38 -9.64 3.99 -10.87
N ARG A 39 -10.48 3.14 -10.26
CA ARG A 39 -11.35 2.18 -10.96
C ARG A 39 -12.79 2.66 -11.14
N ASN A 40 -13.08 3.92 -10.82
CA ASN A 40 -14.43 4.50 -10.83
C ASN A 40 -15.43 3.71 -9.97
N LEU A 41 -14.97 3.16 -8.85
CA LEU A 41 -15.83 2.44 -7.89
C LEU A 41 -16.25 3.38 -6.76
N SER A 42 -17.55 3.60 -6.62
CA SER A 42 -18.12 4.33 -5.49
C SER A 42 -18.19 3.44 -4.24
N TYR A 43 -17.71 3.94 -3.10
CA TYR A 43 -17.81 3.26 -1.80
C TYR A 43 -18.32 4.24 -0.74
N ARG A 44 -18.87 3.70 0.36
CA ARG A 44 -19.38 4.48 1.51
C ARG A 44 -18.33 4.66 2.59
N TRP A 45 -17.58 3.61 2.88
CA TRP A 45 -16.51 3.63 3.88
C TRP A 45 -15.48 2.52 3.63
N VAL A 46 -14.27 2.75 4.13
CA VAL A 46 -13.17 1.78 4.18
C VAL A 46 -12.61 1.75 5.60
N VAL A 47 -12.47 0.54 6.16
CA VAL A 47 -11.83 0.33 7.46
C VAL A 47 -10.77 -0.74 7.31
N CYS A 48 -9.54 -0.41 7.70
CA CYS A 48 -8.41 -1.33 7.69
C CYS A 48 -7.87 -1.52 9.11
N VAL A 49 -7.53 -2.76 9.45
CA VAL A 49 -6.88 -3.12 10.71
C VAL A 49 -5.64 -3.97 10.43
N ARG A 50 -4.59 -3.77 11.23
CA ARG A 50 -3.38 -4.59 11.16
C ARG A 50 -3.70 -6.00 11.63
N THR A 51 -3.09 -6.99 11.00
CA THR A 51 -3.26 -8.40 11.39
C THR A 51 -1.95 -8.97 11.92
N GLU A 52 -2.02 -10.17 12.50
CA GLU A 52 -0.85 -10.94 12.92
C GLU A 52 -0.06 -11.51 11.72
N ALA A 53 -0.60 -11.43 10.50
CA ALA A 53 -0.01 -12.03 9.32
C ALA A 53 0.95 -11.08 8.60
N SER A 54 1.92 -11.67 7.90
CA SER A 54 2.77 -11.00 6.92
C SER A 54 2.65 -11.67 5.55
N PHE A 55 2.96 -10.90 4.52
CA PHE A 55 3.10 -11.38 3.15
C PHE A 55 4.46 -10.92 2.63
N GLY A 56 5.35 -11.88 2.36
CA GLY A 56 6.76 -11.57 2.20
C GLY A 56 7.33 -10.95 3.48
N ARG A 57 7.86 -9.73 3.39
CA ARG A 57 8.37 -8.97 4.54
C ARG A 57 7.42 -7.89 5.04
N SER A 58 6.28 -7.71 4.37
CA SER A 58 5.33 -6.64 4.69
C SER A 58 4.18 -7.12 5.57
N PRO A 59 3.69 -6.28 6.50
CA PRO A 59 2.51 -6.60 7.29
C PRO A 59 1.26 -6.70 6.41
N VAL A 60 0.35 -7.59 6.79
CA VAL A 60 -0.98 -7.71 6.16
C VAL A 60 -2.00 -6.93 6.97
N PHE A 61 -2.96 -6.36 6.26
CA PHE A 61 -4.09 -5.64 6.81
C PHE A 61 -5.39 -6.24 6.29
N ARG A 62 -6.36 -6.35 7.17
CA ARG A 62 -7.73 -6.70 6.79
C ARG A 62 -8.50 -5.41 6.55
N CYS A 63 -8.88 -5.18 5.30
CA CYS A 63 -9.67 -4.03 4.91
C CYS A 63 -11.09 -4.44 4.52
N ASN A 64 -12.09 -3.86 5.16
CA ASN A 64 -13.49 -3.98 4.74
C ASN A 64 -13.87 -2.73 3.96
N VAL A 65 -14.47 -2.91 2.78
CA VAL A 65 -15.01 -1.84 1.95
C VAL A 65 -16.52 -2.03 1.83
N ASN A 66 -17.29 -0.98 2.10
CA ASN A 66 -18.72 -0.98 1.88
C ASN A 66 -19.06 -0.29 0.55
N PHE A 67 -19.63 -1.05 -0.38
CA PHE A 67 -20.07 -0.57 -1.69
C PHE A 67 -21.58 -0.23 -1.74
N GLY A 68 -22.22 -0.10 -0.57
CA GLY A 68 -23.67 -0.06 -0.40
C GLY A 68 -24.19 -1.39 0.15
N GLU A 69 -25.14 -1.36 1.09
CA GLU A 69 -25.71 -2.58 1.67
C GLU A 69 -26.44 -3.44 0.63
N PRO A 70 -26.30 -4.78 0.66
CA PRO A 70 -25.55 -5.60 1.62
C PRO A 70 -24.08 -5.88 1.21
N HIS A 71 -23.51 -5.16 0.24
CA HIS A 71 -22.19 -5.43 -0.32
C HIS A 71 -21.03 -4.83 0.51
N ILE A 72 -20.59 -5.61 1.50
CA ILE A 72 -19.29 -5.41 2.17
C ILE A 72 -18.29 -6.42 1.62
N VAL A 73 -17.20 -5.94 1.04
CA VAL A 73 -16.12 -6.78 0.52
C VAL A 73 -14.91 -6.70 1.45
N ARG A 74 -14.40 -7.87 1.81
CA ARG A 74 -13.16 -8.01 2.57
C ARG A 74 -11.98 -8.20 1.63
N TYR A 75 -10.93 -7.41 1.86
CA TYR A 75 -9.62 -7.53 1.26
C TYR A 75 -8.59 -7.86 2.34
N CYS A 76 -7.64 -8.72 2.00
CA CYS A 76 -6.35 -8.77 2.68
C CYS A 76 -5.39 -7.96 1.82
N ALA A 77 -4.74 -6.98 2.40
CA ALA A 77 -3.94 -6.03 1.66
C ALA A 77 -2.58 -5.80 2.32
N THR A 78 -1.60 -5.44 1.52
CA THR A 78 -0.26 -5.07 1.99
C THR A 78 0.31 -3.95 1.11
N LEU A 79 1.28 -3.23 1.67
CA LEU A 79 2.17 -2.33 0.95
C LEU A 79 3.56 -2.97 0.94
N GLU A 80 3.94 -3.53 -0.19
CA GLU A 80 5.24 -4.18 -0.40
C GLU A 80 6.08 -3.30 -1.33
N ASP A 81 7.21 -2.80 -0.83
CA ASP A 81 8.11 -1.90 -1.56
C ASP A 81 7.40 -0.72 -2.24
N GLY A 82 6.39 -0.15 -1.55
CA GLY A 82 5.57 0.96 -2.04
C GLY A 82 4.42 0.56 -2.98
N HIS A 83 4.27 -0.73 -3.31
CA HIS A 83 3.20 -1.25 -4.16
C HIS A 83 2.03 -1.79 -3.35
N PHE A 84 0.83 -1.32 -3.68
CA PHE A 84 -0.41 -1.80 -3.06
C PHE A 84 -0.92 -3.08 -3.73
N VAL A 85 -0.98 -4.16 -2.95
CA VAL A 85 -1.39 -5.49 -3.41
C VAL A 85 -2.51 -6.01 -2.52
N THR A 86 -3.49 -6.70 -3.10
CA THR A 86 -4.55 -7.37 -2.33
C THR A 86 -4.62 -8.86 -2.64
N ASN A 87 -5.39 -9.59 -1.85
CA ASN A 87 -5.71 -11.00 -2.10
C ASN A 87 -6.51 -11.26 -3.39
N ARG A 88 -6.97 -10.21 -4.08
CA ARG A 88 -7.57 -10.37 -5.42
C ARG A 88 -6.50 -10.63 -6.48
N GLU A 89 -5.36 -9.95 -6.37
CA GLU A 89 -4.22 -10.14 -7.26
C GLU A 89 -3.34 -11.30 -6.77
N GLU A 90 -3.22 -11.49 -5.45
CA GLU A 90 -2.42 -12.54 -4.82
C GLU A 90 -3.28 -13.50 -3.97
N PRO A 91 -3.94 -14.51 -4.57
CA PRO A 91 -4.88 -15.40 -3.86
C PRO A 91 -4.27 -16.19 -2.68
N LYS A 92 -2.94 -16.34 -2.65
CA LYS A 92 -2.20 -16.96 -1.55
C LYS A 92 -2.11 -16.07 -0.30
N MET A 93 -2.35 -14.76 -0.42
CA MET A 93 -2.36 -13.82 0.71
C MET A 93 -3.56 -14.08 1.61
N ARG A 94 -3.31 -14.32 2.90
CA ARG A 94 -4.35 -14.55 3.91
C ARG A 94 -4.29 -13.46 4.97
N CYS A 95 -5.45 -12.95 5.40
CA CYS A 95 -5.53 -11.88 6.39
C CYS A 95 -5.00 -12.33 7.75
N GLY A 96 -5.15 -13.60 8.13
CA GLY A 96 -4.91 -14.03 9.51
C GLY A 96 -5.93 -13.41 10.47
N ARG A 97 -5.59 -13.38 11.77
CA ARG A 97 -6.38 -12.73 12.82
C ARG A 97 -5.96 -11.28 12.97
N ASP A 98 -6.90 -10.42 13.38
CA ASP A 98 -6.59 -9.03 13.71
C ASP A 98 -5.56 -9.01 14.86
N ALA A 99 -4.57 -8.12 14.77
CA ALA A 99 -3.61 -7.93 15.84
C ALA A 99 -4.31 -7.30 17.05
N ALA A 100 -3.84 -7.62 18.25
CA ALA A 100 -4.31 -6.95 19.46
C ALA A 100 -4.02 -5.44 19.35
N PRO A 101 -4.95 -4.57 19.81
CA PRO A 101 -4.76 -3.12 19.82
C PRO A 101 -3.62 -2.68 20.75
#